data_AF-A0A3R7FJU9-F1
#
_entry.id   AF-A0A3R7FJU9-F1
#
_cell.length_a   1.000
_cell.length_b   1.000
_cell.length_c   1.000
_cell.angle_alpha   90.00
_cell.angle_beta   90.00
_cell.angle_gamma   90.00
#
_symmetry.space_group_name_H-M   'P 1'
#
loop_
_entity.id
_entity.type
_entity.pdbx_description
1 polymer ?
#
loop_
_entity_poly.entity_id
_entity_poly.type
_entity_poly.pdbx_seq_one_letter_code
_entity_poly.pdbx_strand_id
1 'polypeptide(L)'
;MGKSSKSKRRDESSDDSDSDRERRQRREKKRSKKASKIVKEMGYSNDQNPFNDANLTEKFVWHKNKGRSSTSATTKSSSSSKRRHDEPDEDKREELVREIMKVRRRRDDRDAEREEMERLKNEEMRLRDASQYEDWQQKEEDFHLSQARVRSHIRIREGREKPIDLLAKNLMLASLSAVAMIDPTKALKDTLAELKHAHVELRPPEDLLADLDARALSELKDEIEVYMELEGKTGEHFTFWNLLHVLCQHDLQRLHRRQSGRGAIHRDVEASITEMLQDKSSVELYEV
;
A
#
# COMPACT_ATOMS: atom_id res chain seq x y z
N MET A 1 17.14 -45.04 111.12
CA MET A 1 17.53 -43.95 110.20
C MET A 1 18.20 -44.61 108.99
N GLY A 2 17.71 -44.63 107.75
CA GLY A 2 16.70 -43.85 107.04
C GLY A 2 17.40 -42.92 106.04
N LYS A 3 17.62 -43.36 104.78
CA LYS A 3 17.80 -42.48 103.60
C LYS A 3 17.32 -43.17 102.32
N SER A 4 16.31 -42.55 101.69
CA SER A 4 15.67 -42.91 100.43
C SER A 4 16.22 -42.02 99.30
N SER A 5 16.52 -42.61 98.14
CA SER A 5 16.91 -41.91 96.91
C SER A 5 15.70 -41.72 95.98
N LYS A 6 15.47 -40.48 95.51
CA LYS A 6 14.44 -40.18 94.49
C LYS A 6 15.04 -39.33 93.38
N SER A 7 15.07 -39.92 92.18
CA SER A 7 15.48 -39.33 90.91
C SER A 7 14.48 -38.25 90.45
N LYS A 8 14.99 -37.14 89.90
CA LYS A 8 14.21 -36.01 89.37
C LYS A 8 14.55 -35.82 87.89
N ARG A 9 13.60 -36.17 87.01
CA ARG A 9 13.64 -35.90 85.56
C ARG A 9 13.37 -34.40 85.32
N ARG A 10 14.13 -33.79 84.39
CA ARG A 10 13.88 -32.46 83.84
C ARG A 10 13.10 -32.60 82.53
N ASP A 11 12.05 -31.81 82.40
CA ASP A 11 11.21 -31.65 81.22
C ASP A 11 11.59 -30.28 80.61
N GLU A 12 11.92 -30.24 79.31
CA GLU A 12 12.42 -29.05 78.61
C GLU A 12 11.38 -28.49 77.63
N SER A 13 11.28 -27.16 77.60
CA SER A 13 10.23 -26.34 76.99
C SER A 13 10.26 -26.34 75.45
N SER A 14 9.10 -26.56 74.82
CA SER A 14 8.93 -26.66 73.36
C SER A 14 8.25 -25.43 72.69
N ASP A 15 8.04 -24.33 73.41
CA ASP A 15 7.11 -23.24 72.99
C ASP A 15 7.77 -22.04 72.28
N ASP A 16 9.09 -21.83 72.41
CA ASP A 16 9.76 -20.62 71.88
C ASP A 16 10.04 -20.69 70.35
N SER A 17 10.11 -21.89 69.78
CA SER A 17 10.53 -22.09 68.37
C SER A 17 9.45 -21.76 67.33
N ASP A 18 8.17 -21.85 67.68
CA ASP A 18 7.08 -21.66 66.71
C ASP A 18 6.80 -20.16 66.43
N SER A 19 6.90 -19.33 67.47
CA SER A 19 6.78 -17.86 67.40
C SER A 19 7.82 -17.22 66.46
N ASP A 20 9.05 -17.74 66.47
CA ASP A 20 10.15 -17.22 65.66
C ASP A 20 10.01 -17.61 64.17
N ARG A 21 9.40 -18.77 63.89
CA ARG A 21 9.09 -19.23 62.53
C ARG A 21 8.00 -18.39 61.89
N GLU A 22 6.93 -18.08 62.62
CA GLU A 22 5.82 -17.24 62.13
C GLU A 22 6.31 -15.81 61.82
N ARG A 23 7.18 -15.26 62.67
CA ARG A 23 7.78 -13.94 62.48
C ARG A 23 8.65 -13.86 61.21
N ARG A 24 9.38 -14.92 60.88
CA ARG A 24 10.17 -15.02 59.64
C ARG A 24 9.26 -15.05 58.40
N GLN A 25 8.21 -15.87 58.40
CA GLN A 25 7.26 -15.93 57.29
C GLN A 25 6.55 -14.58 57.05
N ARG A 26 6.17 -13.86 58.12
CA ARG A 26 5.55 -12.54 58.00
C ARG A 26 6.51 -11.51 57.40
N ARG A 27 7.81 -11.59 57.70
CA ARG A 27 8.85 -10.71 57.12
C ARG A 27 9.07 -11.02 55.64
N GLU A 28 9.12 -12.29 55.27
CA GLU A 28 9.28 -12.73 53.88
C GLU A 28 8.10 -12.30 53.00
N LYS A 29 6.86 -12.50 53.47
CA LYS A 29 5.65 -12.00 52.79
C LYS A 29 5.68 -10.47 52.58
N LYS A 30 6.20 -9.71 53.55
CA LYS A 30 6.37 -8.25 53.41
C LYS A 30 7.45 -7.89 52.39
N ARG A 31 8.59 -8.61 52.37
CA ARG A 31 9.67 -8.41 51.40
C ARG A 31 9.20 -8.72 49.97
N SER A 32 8.52 -9.85 49.77
CA SER A 32 7.95 -10.23 48.47
C SER A 32 6.94 -9.21 47.94
N LYS A 33 6.04 -8.70 48.80
CA LYS A 33 5.09 -7.63 48.42
C LYS A 33 5.80 -6.32 48.06
N LYS A 34 6.83 -5.92 48.81
CA LYS A 34 7.65 -4.74 48.49
C LYS A 34 8.41 -4.93 47.17
N ALA A 35 9.01 -6.09 46.94
CA ALA A 35 9.68 -6.43 45.70
C ALA A 35 8.72 -6.36 44.50
N SER A 36 7.55 -7.00 44.60
CA SER A 36 6.53 -6.95 43.54
C SER A 36 6.04 -5.52 43.23
N LYS A 37 5.91 -4.66 44.25
CA LYS A 37 5.58 -3.24 44.05
C LYS A 37 6.68 -2.52 43.28
N ILE A 38 7.95 -2.72 43.64
CA ILE A 38 9.11 -2.13 42.95
C ILE A 38 9.18 -2.62 41.49
N VAL A 39 8.94 -3.92 41.24
CA VAL A 39 8.90 -4.48 39.87
C VAL A 39 7.78 -3.85 39.04
N LYS A 40 6.58 -3.67 39.61
CA LYS A 40 5.45 -3.03 38.91
C LYS A 40 5.72 -1.55 38.57
N GLU A 41 6.44 -0.88 39.44
CA GLU A 41 6.69 0.56 39.38
C GLU A 41 7.91 0.90 38.49
N MET A 42 8.99 0.12 38.59
CA MET A 42 10.22 0.30 37.81
C MET A 42 10.26 -0.53 36.53
N GLY A 43 9.42 -1.56 36.39
CA GLY A 43 9.32 -2.40 35.19
C GLY A 43 10.40 -3.47 35.04
N TYR A 44 11.35 -3.57 35.98
CA TYR A 44 12.43 -4.55 35.96
C TYR A 44 12.28 -5.54 37.11
N SER A 45 12.42 -6.84 36.82
CA SER A 45 12.49 -7.93 37.81
C SER A 45 13.95 -8.32 38.06
N ASN A 46 14.24 -9.04 39.15
CA ASN A 46 15.59 -9.61 39.37
C ASN A 46 16.04 -10.49 38.19
N ASP A 47 15.10 -11.16 37.50
CA ASP A 47 15.37 -12.03 36.35
C ASP A 47 15.40 -11.30 34.99
N GLN A 48 14.91 -10.06 34.94
CA GLN A 48 14.84 -9.23 33.72
C GLN A 48 15.43 -7.85 34.05
N ASN A 49 16.73 -7.88 34.36
CA ASN A 49 17.48 -6.73 34.80
C ASN A 49 18.58 -6.33 33.77
N PRO A 50 18.47 -5.18 33.10
CA PRO A 50 19.48 -4.72 32.15
C PRO A 50 20.82 -4.34 32.80
N PHE A 51 20.87 -4.26 34.15
CA PHE A 51 22.09 -3.90 34.92
C PHE A 51 22.86 -5.12 35.43
N ASN A 52 22.44 -6.34 35.05
CA ASN A 52 23.13 -7.59 35.37
C ASN A 52 23.38 -7.80 36.88
N ASP A 53 22.48 -7.28 37.72
CA ASP A 53 22.47 -7.44 39.18
C ASP A 53 21.43 -8.51 39.57
N ALA A 54 21.85 -9.50 40.37
CA ALA A 54 21.02 -10.62 40.80
C ALA A 54 19.97 -10.24 41.86
N ASN A 55 20.18 -9.15 42.62
CA ASN A 55 19.38 -8.79 43.78
C ASN A 55 18.81 -7.37 43.71
N LEU A 56 18.31 -6.96 42.53
CA LEU A 56 17.78 -5.62 42.25
C LEU A 56 16.67 -5.16 43.23
N THR A 57 15.85 -6.10 43.70
CA THR A 57 14.75 -5.83 44.64
C THR A 57 15.16 -5.82 46.11
N GLU A 58 16.41 -6.18 46.44
CA GLU A 58 16.91 -6.21 47.81
C GLU A 58 17.60 -4.89 48.21
N LYS A 59 17.50 -4.52 49.50
CA LYS A 59 18.17 -3.33 50.03
C LYS A 59 19.66 -3.61 50.14
N PHE A 60 20.46 -2.93 49.32
CA PHE A 60 21.92 -2.94 49.46
C PHE A 60 22.34 -2.41 50.84
N VAL A 61 23.25 -3.13 51.52
CA VAL A 61 23.78 -2.76 52.83
C VAL A 61 25.30 -2.64 52.74
N TRP A 62 25.84 -1.49 53.15
CA TRP A 62 27.28 -1.30 53.22
C TRP A 62 27.87 -2.16 54.35
N HIS A 63 28.60 -3.20 54.01
CA HIS A 63 29.39 -3.95 54.98
C HIS A 63 30.75 -3.30 55.15
N LYS A 64 31.05 -2.79 56.36
CA LYS A 64 32.37 -2.27 56.69
C LYS A 64 33.39 -3.42 56.66
N ASN A 65 34.28 -3.41 55.66
CA ASN A 65 35.35 -4.38 55.51
C ASN A 65 36.28 -4.35 56.74
N LYS A 66 36.14 -5.33 57.64
CA LYS A 66 36.98 -5.51 58.84
C LYS A 66 38.22 -6.37 58.55
N GLY A 67 38.78 -6.27 57.35
CA GLY A 67 40.06 -6.90 57.00
C GLY A 67 41.24 -6.01 57.35
N ARG A 68 41.65 -6.00 58.62
CA ARG A 68 43.04 -5.85 59.12
C ARG A 68 43.01 -5.74 60.65
N SER A 69 43.22 -6.87 61.32
CA SER A 69 43.60 -6.92 62.72
C SER A 69 45.02 -7.48 62.85
N SER A 70 45.96 -6.62 63.20
CA SER A 70 47.08 -6.93 64.09
C SER A 70 47.36 -5.61 64.83
N THR A 71 46.71 -5.33 65.94
CA THR A 71 47.16 -5.80 67.25
C THR A 71 46.05 -5.64 68.29
N SER A 72 46.14 -6.46 69.33
CA SER A 72 45.27 -6.63 70.50
C SER A 72 44.79 -5.35 71.18
N ALA A 73 43.50 -5.30 71.54
CA ALA A 73 43.05 -5.05 72.92
C ALA A 73 41.53 -5.23 73.05
N THR A 74 41.17 -6.02 74.05
CA THR A 74 39.82 -6.26 74.59
C THR A 74 39.14 -4.96 75.05
N THR A 75 37.84 -4.78 74.79
CA THR A 75 36.88 -4.19 75.75
C THR A 75 35.42 -4.34 75.27
N LYS A 76 34.53 -4.40 76.27
CA LYS A 76 33.15 -4.88 76.26
C LYS A 76 32.14 -3.89 75.66
N SER A 77 31.02 -4.48 75.21
CA SER A 77 29.62 -4.00 75.22
C SER A 77 29.28 -2.59 74.73
N SER A 78 28.44 -2.54 73.69
CA SER A 78 27.29 -1.62 73.64
C SER A 78 26.18 -2.16 72.73
N SER A 79 25.27 -2.91 73.34
CA SER A 79 23.90 -3.06 72.85
C SER A 79 23.17 -1.72 73.02
N SER A 80 22.89 -1.02 71.91
CA SER A 80 21.74 -0.12 71.71
C SER A 80 22.08 0.97 70.68
N SER A 81 21.71 0.76 69.41
CA SER A 81 21.48 1.81 68.40
C SER A 81 21.06 1.18 67.06
N LYS A 82 19.96 0.41 67.03
CA LYS A 82 19.52 -0.33 65.82
C LYS A 82 18.18 0.15 65.25
N ARG A 83 17.69 1.36 65.55
CA ARG A 83 16.30 1.73 65.16
C ARG A 83 16.05 3.18 64.70
N ARG A 84 17.04 3.95 64.23
CA ARG A 84 16.79 5.37 63.86
C ARG A 84 17.33 5.84 62.51
N HIS A 85 17.61 4.95 61.56
CA HIS A 85 18.17 5.35 60.26
C HIS A 85 17.40 4.83 59.03
N ASP A 86 16.35 4.03 59.19
CA ASP A 86 15.67 3.39 58.04
C ASP A 86 14.56 4.25 57.40
N GLU A 87 13.85 5.08 58.16
CA GLU A 87 12.73 5.92 57.67
C GLU A 87 13.14 7.01 56.66
N PRO A 88 14.13 7.88 56.93
CA PRO A 88 14.49 8.95 55.98
C PRO A 88 15.13 8.44 54.67
N ASP A 89 15.47 7.15 54.60
CA ASP A 89 15.96 6.50 53.38
C ASP A 89 14.82 5.92 52.54
N GLU A 90 13.67 5.57 53.14
CA GLU A 90 12.48 5.13 52.39
C GLU A 90 11.82 6.33 51.69
N ASP A 91 11.67 7.48 52.37
CA ASP A 91 11.10 8.71 51.78
C ASP A 91 11.90 9.20 50.56
N LYS A 92 13.24 9.22 50.66
CA LYS A 92 14.13 9.60 49.54
C LYS A 92 14.03 8.64 48.36
N ARG A 93 13.78 7.35 48.60
CA ARG A 93 13.58 6.36 47.54
C ARG A 93 12.24 6.58 46.86
N GLU A 94 11.19 6.88 47.61
CA GLU A 94 9.89 7.23 47.02
C GLU A 94 9.99 8.51 46.18
N GLU A 95 10.73 9.51 46.63
CA GLU A 95 10.97 10.74 45.88
C GLU A 95 11.74 10.48 44.58
N LEU A 96 12.81 9.67 44.64
CA LEU A 96 13.57 9.25 43.46
C LEU A 96 12.70 8.47 42.46
N VAL A 97 11.85 7.57 42.94
CA VAL A 97 10.91 6.81 42.10
C VAL A 97 9.91 7.73 41.42
N ARG A 98 9.37 8.73 42.14
CA ARG A 98 8.46 9.74 41.56
C ARG A 98 9.17 10.59 40.52
N GLU A 99 10.43 10.96 40.74
CA GLU A 99 11.24 11.69 39.76
C GLU A 99 11.49 10.84 38.50
N ILE A 100 11.84 9.56 38.67
CA ILE A 100 12.01 8.61 37.55
C ILE A 100 10.71 8.48 36.75
N MET A 101 9.55 8.35 37.40
CA MET A 101 8.26 8.33 36.72
C MET A 101 7.98 9.61 35.95
N LYS A 102 8.32 10.78 36.51
CA LYS A 102 8.16 12.07 35.83
C LYS A 102 9.05 12.18 34.60
N VAL A 103 10.30 11.71 34.70
CA VAL A 103 11.24 11.64 33.56
C VAL A 103 10.74 10.66 32.50
N ARG A 104 10.18 9.53 32.91
CA ARG A 104 9.58 8.53 32.00
C ARG A 104 8.37 9.10 31.26
N ARG A 105 7.43 9.75 31.96
CA ARG A 105 6.30 10.43 31.31
C ARG A 105 6.75 11.44 30.25
N ARG A 106 7.74 12.28 30.55
CA ARG A 106 8.32 13.22 29.54
C ARG A 106 9.02 12.54 28.36
N ARG A 107 9.42 11.27 28.49
CA ARG A 107 9.97 10.49 27.37
C ARG A 107 8.81 9.94 26.56
N ASP A 108 7.88 9.26 27.22
CA ASP A 108 6.68 8.70 26.63
C ASP A 108 5.87 9.78 25.88
N ASP A 109 5.69 10.97 26.45
CA ASP A 109 5.02 12.11 25.82
C ASP A 109 5.77 12.58 24.55
N ARG A 110 7.10 12.66 24.60
CA ARG A 110 7.93 13.05 23.44
C ARG A 110 7.98 11.97 22.36
N ASP A 111 7.92 10.71 22.75
CA ASP A 111 7.87 9.58 21.83
C ASP A 111 6.50 9.52 21.15
N ALA A 112 5.41 9.74 21.90
CA ALA A 112 4.06 9.84 21.36
C ALA A 112 3.89 11.04 20.39
N GLU A 113 4.39 12.24 20.75
CA GLU A 113 4.38 13.39 19.85
C GLU A 113 5.18 13.14 18.56
N ARG A 114 6.33 12.44 18.66
CA ARG A 114 7.10 12.02 17.48
C ARG A 114 6.35 11.01 16.63
N GLU A 115 5.71 10.02 17.26
CA GLU A 115 4.95 8.99 16.56
C GLU A 115 3.74 9.59 15.83
N GLU A 116 3.01 10.53 16.43
CA GLU A 116 1.92 11.25 15.77
C GLU A 116 2.42 12.08 14.58
N MET A 117 3.54 12.80 14.75
CA MET A 117 4.16 13.56 13.66
C MET A 117 4.64 12.66 12.52
N GLU A 118 5.26 11.52 12.84
CA GLU A 118 5.70 10.54 11.85
C GLU A 118 4.51 9.92 11.11
N ARG A 119 3.41 9.64 11.82
CA ARG A 119 2.18 9.12 11.21
C ARG A 119 1.59 10.11 10.21
N LEU A 120 1.45 11.37 10.60
CA LEU A 120 0.95 12.43 9.72
C LEU A 120 1.86 12.65 8.50
N LYS A 121 3.18 12.67 8.71
CA LYS A 121 4.15 12.80 7.62
C LYS A 121 4.10 11.61 6.65
N ASN A 122 3.89 10.40 7.14
CA ASN A 122 3.75 9.21 6.31
C ASN A 122 2.42 9.23 5.51
N GLU A 123 1.34 9.69 6.12
CA GLU A 123 0.05 9.90 5.44
C GLU A 123 0.19 10.97 4.33
N GLU A 124 0.84 12.10 4.62
CA GLU A 124 1.10 13.17 3.65
C GLU A 124 2.01 12.70 2.50
N MET A 125 3.08 11.97 2.81
CA MET A 125 3.97 11.40 1.80
C MET A 125 3.21 10.45 0.87
N ARG A 126 2.39 9.57 1.43
CA ARG A 126 1.57 8.64 0.64
C ARG A 126 0.57 9.37 -0.26
N LEU A 127 -0.08 10.43 0.23
CA LEU A 127 -1.00 11.24 -0.57
C LEU A 127 -0.27 11.96 -1.71
N ARG A 128 0.90 12.53 -1.42
CA ARG A 128 1.74 13.21 -2.41
C ARG A 128 2.29 12.24 -3.46
N ASP A 129 2.67 11.04 -3.07
CA ASP A 129 3.12 10.00 -4.01
C ASP A 129 1.97 9.51 -4.89
N ALA A 130 0.76 9.38 -4.33
CA ALA A 130 -0.43 9.04 -5.10
C ALA A 130 -0.78 10.11 -6.13
N SER A 131 -0.76 11.40 -5.76
CA SER A 131 -1.04 12.48 -6.72
C SER A 131 0.04 12.60 -7.80
N GLN A 132 1.32 12.46 -7.43
CA GLN A 132 2.40 12.46 -8.41
C GLN A 132 2.31 11.27 -9.37
N TYR A 133 1.85 10.11 -8.89
CA TYR A 133 1.64 8.94 -9.73
C TYR A 133 0.54 9.19 -10.77
N GLU A 134 -0.59 9.78 -10.37
CA GLU A 134 -1.67 10.15 -11.29
C GLU A 134 -1.19 11.14 -12.38
N ASP A 135 -0.50 12.20 -11.99
CA ASP A 135 0.08 13.17 -12.93
C ASP A 135 1.08 12.49 -13.90
N TRP A 136 1.82 11.49 -13.42
CA TRP A 136 2.74 10.70 -14.23
C TRP A 136 1.99 9.80 -15.22
N GLN A 137 0.91 9.15 -14.78
CA GLN A 137 0.08 8.32 -15.66
C GLN A 137 -0.51 9.14 -16.80
N GLN A 138 -1.10 10.31 -16.49
CA GLN A 138 -1.66 11.20 -17.52
C GLN A 138 -0.59 11.65 -18.54
N LYS A 139 0.61 12.01 -18.06
CA LYS A 139 1.73 12.38 -18.95
C LYS A 139 2.22 11.21 -19.81
N GLU A 140 2.19 9.99 -19.27
CA GLU A 140 2.57 8.79 -20.02
C GLU A 140 1.52 8.47 -21.10
N GLU A 141 0.23 8.58 -20.78
CA GLU A 141 -0.87 8.45 -21.75
C GLU A 141 -0.76 9.50 -22.87
N ASP A 142 -0.54 10.77 -22.52
CA ASP A 142 -0.31 11.85 -23.49
C ASP A 142 0.94 11.59 -24.35
N PHE A 143 2.00 11.08 -23.74
CA PHE A 143 3.22 10.70 -24.46
C PHE A 143 2.94 9.57 -25.45
N HIS A 144 2.26 8.51 -25.03
CA HIS A 144 1.86 7.41 -25.90
C HIS A 144 0.97 7.88 -27.06
N LEU A 145 0.04 8.79 -26.80
CA LEU A 145 -0.81 9.40 -27.81
C LEU A 145 0.02 10.22 -28.82
N SER A 146 0.95 11.04 -28.33
CA SER A 146 1.85 11.83 -29.18
C SER A 146 2.76 10.93 -30.05
N GLN A 147 3.29 9.85 -29.47
CA GLN A 147 4.09 8.85 -30.18
C GLN A 147 3.25 8.12 -31.23
N ALA A 148 2.01 7.75 -30.93
CA ALA A 148 1.11 7.11 -31.88
C ALA A 148 0.86 8.03 -33.09
N ARG A 149 0.60 9.32 -32.87
CA ARG A 149 0.45 10.33 -33.92
C ARG A 149 1.71 10.47 -34.77
N VAL A 150 2.88 10.60 -34.14
CA VAL A 150 4.17 10.71 -34.85
C VAL A 150 4.47 9.44 -35.65
N ARG A 151 4.21 8.26 -35.09
CA ARG A 151 4.40 6.97 -35.78
C ARG A 151 3.47 6.83 -36.98
N SER A 152 2.20 7.18 -36.84
CA SER A 152 1.23 7.22 -37.94
C SER A 152 1.73 8.15 -39.06
N HIS A 153 2.15 9.37 -38.71
CA HIS A 153 2.69 10.33 -39.66
C HIS A 153 3.96 9.84 -40.40
N ILE A 154 4.87 9.16 -39.70
CA ILE A 154 6.05 8.52 -40.32
C ILE A 154 5.64 7.41 -41.28
N ARG A 155 4.70 6.53 -40.90
CA ARG A 155 4.22 5.44 -41.77
C ARG A 155 3.58 5.95 -43.06
N ILE A 156 2.78 7.01 -42.96
CA ILE A 156 2.17 7.68 -44.11
C ILE A 156 3.25 8.22 -45.04
N ARG A 157 4.28 8.88 -44.49
CA ARG A 157 5.40 9.41 -45.29
C ARG A 157 6.22 8.31 -45.97
N GLU A 158 6.42 7.19 -45.29
CA GLU A 158 7.23 6.06 -45.78
C GLU A 158 6.44 5.08 -46.68
N GLY A 159 5.14 5.30 -46.90
CA GLY A 159 4.29 4.44 -47.73
C GLY A 159 4.02 3.04 -47.14
N ARG A 160 4.23 2.87 -45.82
CA ARG A 160 3.93 1.64 -45.08
C ARG A 160 2.75 1.87 -44.13
N GLU A 161 1.69 2.42 -44.72
CA GLU A 161 0.50 2.87 -44.01
C GLU A 161 -0.27 1.65 -43.47
N LYS A 162 -0.74 1.71 -42.22
CA LYS A 162 -1.72 0.74 -41.74
C LYS A 162 -3.12 1.10 -42.28
N PRO A 163 -4.07 0.14 -42.29
CA PRO A 163 -5.47 0.40 -42.60
C PRO A 163 -6.06 1.60 -41.81
N ILE A 164 -5.77 1.70 -40.51
CA ILE A 164 -6.24 2.82 -39.69
C ILE A 164 -5.68 4.16 -40.14
N ASP A 165 -4.41 4.18 -40.57
CA ASP A 165 -3.71 5.39 -41.00
C ASP A 165 -4.35 5.92 -42.30
N LEU A 166 -4.72 5.00 -43.21
CA LEU A 166 -5.43 5.32 -44.45
C LEU A 166 -6.83 5.89 -44.18
N LEU A 167 -7.58 5.25 -43.29
CA LEU A 167 -8.94 5.68 -42.92
C LEU A 167 -8.92 7.05 -42.25
N ALA A 168 -8.02 7.26 -41.28
CA ALA A 168 -7.86 8.53 -40.60
C ALA A 168 -7.41 9.64 -41.57
N LYS A 169 -6.51 9.33 -42.50
CA LYS A 169 -6.07 10.26 -43.55
C LYS A 169 -7.20 10.66 -44.48
N ASN A 170 -7.98 9.69 -44.96
CA ASN A 170 -9.12 9.92 -45.85
C ASN A 170 -10.20 10.76 -45.15
N LEU A 171 -10.47 10.48 -43.88
CA LEU A 171 -11.37 11.26 -43.05
C LEU A 171 -10.88 12.71 -42.86
N MET A 172 -9.60 12.89 -42.55
CA MET A 172 -9.00 14.22 -42.43
C MET A 172 -9.05 14.99 -43.75
N LEU A 173 -8.79 14.33 -44.89
CA LEU A 173 -8.93 14.93 -46.22
C LEU A 173 -10.37 15.33 -46.52
N ALA A 174 -11.35 14.49 -46.17
CA ALA A 174 -12.76 14.78 -46.36
C ALA A 174 -13.21 15.98 -45.51
N SER A 175 -12.80 16.02 -44.24
CA SER A 175 -13.04 17.16 -43.33
C SER A 175 -12.37 18.44 -43.86
N LEU A 176 -11.09 18.36 -44.23
CA LEU A 176 -10.36 19.49 -44.83
C LEU A 176 -11.00 19.97 -46.13
N SER A 177 -11.50 19.06 -46.98
CA SER A 177 -12.23 19.43 -48.19
C SER A 177 -13.53 20.18 -47.88
N ALA A 178 -14.26 19.75 -46.85
CA ALA A 178 -15.46 20.46 -46.40
C ALA A 178 -15.12 21.86 -45.86
N VAL A 179 -14.06 21.97 -45.06
CA VAL A 179 -13.58 23.26 -44.53
C VAL A 179 -13.01 24.16 -45.63
N ALA A 180 -12.32 23.61 -46.63
CA ALA A 180 -11.75 24.34 -47.77
C ALA A 180 -12.83 25.02 -48.63
N MET A 181 -14.02 24.41 -48.72
CA MET A 181 -15.17 25.02 -49.39
C MET A 181 -15.76 26.20 -48.60
N ILE A 182 -15.45 26.31 -47.31
CA ILE A 182 -16.00 27.32 -46.38
C ILE A 182 -14.99 28.46 -46.12
N ASP A 183 -13.70 28.16 -45.88
CA ASP A 183 -12.65 29.17 -45.63
C ASP A 183 -11.23 28.67 -46.03
N PRO A 184 -10.65 29.18 -47.13
CA PRO A 184 -9.33 28.78 -47.61
C PRO A 184 -8.19 29.50 -46.87
N THR A 185 -7.95 29.12 -45.61
CA THR A 185 -6.87 29.68 -44.78
C THR A 185 -5.49 29.11 -45.12
N LYS A 186 -4.42 29.76 -44.63
CA LYS A 186 -3.02 29.32 -44.84
C LYS A 186 -2.71 27.94 -44.20
N ALA A 187 -3.35 27.63 -43.07
CA ALA A 187 -3.23 26.32 -42.41
C ALA A 187 -3.73 25.16 -43.29
N LEU A 188 -4.77 25.42 -44.10
CA LEU A 188 -5.27 24.48 -45.09
C LEU A 188 -4.22 24.22 -46.20
N LYS A 189 -3.53 25.27 -46.68
CA LYS A 189 -2.48 25.10 -47.70
C LYS A 189 -1.28 24.30 -47.21
N ASP A 190 -0.85 24.53 -45.97
CA ASP A 190 0.29 23.85 -45.39
C ASP A 190 -0.03 22.36 -45.13
N THR A 191 -1.24 22.05 -44.63
CA THR A 191 -1.71 20.66 -44.47
C THR A 191 -1.89 19.95 -45.81
N LEU A 192 -2.49 20.60 -46.82
CA LEU A 192 -2.63 20.01 -48.15
C LEU A 192 -1.27 19.78 -48.82
N ALA A 193 -0.29 20.65 -48.58
CA ALA A 193 1.07 20.51 -49.09
C ALA A 193 1.82 19.33 -48.43
N GLU A 194 1.60 19.07 -47.14
CA GLU A 194 2.14 17.88 -46.47
C GLU A 194 1.50 16.59 -46.98
N LEU A 195 0.21 16.62 -47.34
CA LEU A 195 -0.50 15.47 -47.91
C LEU A 195 -0.32 15.30 -49.44
N LYS A 196 0.34 16.24 -50.15
CA LYS A 196 0.56 16.14 -51.62
C LYS A 196 1.28 14.87 -52.06
N HIS A 197 2.06 14.26 -51.18
CA HIS A 197 2.80 13.03 -51.46
C HIS A 197 2.14 11.78 -50.87
N ALA A 198 1.05 11.93 -50.13
CA ALA A 198 0.34 10.81 -49.54
C ALA A 198 -0.58 10.17 -50.57
N HIS A 199 -0.44 8.86 -50.80
CA HIS A 199 -1.28 8.12 -51.73
C HIS A 199 -2.71 8.04 -51.18
N VAL A 200 -3.67 8.74 -51.77
CA VAL A 200 -5.06 8.68 -51.32
C VAL A 200 -5.68 7.38 -51.80
N GLU A 201 -6.12 6.53 -50.87
CA GLU A 201 -6.92 5.35 -51.21
C GLU A 201 -8.35 5.80 -51.51
N LEU A 202 -8.75 5.66 -52.77
CA LEU A 202 -10.06 6.08 -53.26
C LEU A 202 -11.11 4.98 -53.13
N ARG A 203 -10.70 3.76 -52.73
CA ARG A 203 -11.61 2.63 -52.55
C ARG A 203 -12.55 2.90 -51.37
N PRO A 204 -13.82 2.47 -51.46
CA PRO A 204 -14.73 2.51 -50.33
C PRO A 204 -14.13 1.77 -49.11
N PRO A 205 -14.43 2.23 -47.88
CA PRO A 205 -13.94 1.58 -46.67
C PRO A 205 -14.26 0.07 -46.61
N GLU A 206 -15.43 -0.34 -47.09
CA GLU A 206 -15.84 -1.75 -47.14
C GLU A 206 -14.91 -2.64 -47.98
N ASP A 207 -14.40 -2.14 -49.10
CA ASP A 207 -13.47 -2.88 -49.96
C ASP A 207 -12.09 -2.99 -49.30
N LEU A 208 -11.68 -1.95 -48.56
CA LEU A 208 -10.43 -1.96 -47.81
C LEU A 208 -10.48 -2.96 -46.64
N LEU A 209 -11.64 -3.09 -46.00
CA LEU A 209 -11.87 -4.08 -44.94
C LEU A 209 -11.90 -5.52 -45.48
N ALA A 210 -12.43 -5.72 -46.68
CA ALA A 210 -12.55 -7.04 -47.30
C ALA A 210 -11.19 -7.71 -47.59
N ASP A 211 -10.13 -6.92 -47.80
CA ASP A 211 -8.77 -7.40 -48.05
C ASP A 211 -8.03 -7.84 -46.78
N LEU A 212 -8.55 -7.53 -45.59
CA LEU A 212 -7.89 -7.79 -44.31
C LEU A 212 -8.14 -9.21 -43.80
N ASP A 213 -7.12 -9.79 -43.17
CA ASP A 213 -7.26 -11.06 -42.46
C ASP A 213 -7.92 -10.87 -41.08
N ALA A 214 -8.33 -11.98 -40.46
CA ALA A 214 -9.03 -11.92 -39.17
C ALA A 214 -8.19 -11.27 -38.05
N ARG A 215 -6.85 -11.33 -38.15
CA ARG A 215 -5.96 -10.69 -37.18
C ARG A 215 -5.90 -9.19 -37.39
N ALA A 216 -5.60 -8.74 -38.61
CA ALA A 216 -5.54 -7.32 -38.95
C ALA A 216 -6.89 -6.62 -38.74
N LEU A 217 -8.00 -7.31 -39.01
CA LEU A 217 -9.34 -6.76 -38.76
C LEU A 217 -9.64 -6.61 -37.26
N SER A 218 -9.14 -7.52 -36.42
CA SER A 218 -9.23 -7.39 -34.96
C SER A 218 -8.35 -6.24 -34.46
N GLU A 219 -7.12 -6.14 -34.95
CA GLU A 219 -6.24 -5.02 -34.61
C GLU A 219 -6.86 -3.68 -35.03
N LEU A 220 -7.42 -3.60 -36.23
CA LEU A 220 -8.09 -2.41 -36.73
C LEU A 220 -9.31 -2.04 -35.86
N LYS A 221 -10.12 -3.03 -35.45
CA LYS A 221 -11.25 -2.80 -34.53
C LYS A 221 -10.78 -2.13 -33.23
N ASP A 222 -9.72 -2.67 -32.63
CA ASP A 222 -9.20 -2.16 -31.36
C ASP A 222 -8.53 -0.78 -31.56
N GLU A 223 -7.86 -0.56 -32.69
CA GLU A 223 -7.33 0.76 -33.06
C GLU A 223 -8.48 1.79 -33.26
N ILE A 224 -9.60 1.42 -33.88
CA ILE A 224 -10.79 2.29 -34.04
C ILE A 224 -11.40 2.67 -32.69
N GLU A 225 -11.45 1.74 -31.71
CA GLU A 225 -11.96 2.04 -30.36
C GLU A 225 -11.18 3.20 -29.70
N VAL A 226 -9.85 3.23 -29.87
CA VAL A 226 -9.01 4.33 -29.39
C VAL A 226 -9.40 5.66 -30.05
N TYR A 227 -9.67 5.68 -31.35
CA TYR A 227 -10.14 6.90 -32.04
C TYR A 227 -11.52 7.35 -31.54
N MET A 228 -12.43 6.41 -31.26
CA MET A 228 -13.74 6.73 -30.68
C MET A 228 -13.63 7.32 -29.27
N GLU A 229 -12.69 6.83 -28.45
CA GLU A 229 -12.42 7.37 -27.11
C GLU A 229 -11.84 8.78 -27.18
N LEU A 230 -10.89 9.02 -28.10
CA LEU A 230 -10.25 10.33 -28.30
C LEU A 230 -11.21 11.39 -28.84
N GLU A 231 -12.10 11.01 -29.76
CA GLU A 231 -13.05 11.93 -30.38
C GLU A 231 -14.27 12.21 -29.48
N GLY A 232 -14.62 11.25 -28.62
CA GLY A 232 -15.75 11.33 -27.71
C GLY A 232 -17.11 11.25 -28.43
N LYS A 233 -18.18 11.02 -27.66
CA LYS A 233 -19.53 10.78 -28.20
C LYS A 233 -20.13 11.97 -28.97
N THR A 234 -19.59 13.16 -28.80
CA THR A 234 -20.04 14.40 -29.45
C THR A 234 -19.10 14.85 -30.57
N GLY A 235 -18.07 14.07 -30.88
CA GLY A 235 -17.12 14.40 -31.93
C GLY A 235 -17.74 14.31 -33.33
N GLU A 236 -17.22 15.13 -34.25
CA GLU A 236 -17.73 15.26 -35.62
C GLU A 236 -17.69 13.93 -36.38
N HIS A 237 -16.65 13.11 -36.15
CA HIS A 237 -16.45 11.85 -36.86
C HIS A 237 -16.74 10.61 -36.00
N PHE A 238 -17.32 10.78 -34.80
CA PHE A 238 -17.69 9.65 -33.95
C PHE A 238 -18.63 8.67 -34.67
N THR A 239 -19.60 9.19 -35.42
CA THR A 239 -20.55 8.36 -36.18
C THR A 239 -19.83 7.52 -37.24
N PHE A 240 -18.86 8.09 -37.94
CA PHE A 240 -18.03 7.39 -38.92
C PHE A 240 -17.25 6.24 -38.27
N TRP A 241 -16.53 6.52 -37.18
CA TRP A 241 -15.77 5.49 -36.47
C TRP A 241 -16.65 4.38 -35.90
N ASN A 242 -17.81 4.75 -35.35
CA ASN A 242 -18.79 3.78 -34.84
C ASN A 242 -19.33 2.87 -35.94
N LEU A 243 -19.66 3.42 -37.11
CA LEU A 243 -20.10 2.60 -38.26
C LEU A 243 -18.98 1.66 -38.72
N LEU A 244 -17.75 2.16 -38.80
CA LEU A 244 -16.61 1.36 -39.20
C LEU A 244 -16.29 0.24 -38.21
N HIS A 245 -16.45 0.51 -36.91
CA HIS A 245 -16.35 -0.50 -35.86
C HIS A 245 -17.38 -1.61 -36.01
N VAL A 246 -18.64 -1.26 -36.27
CA VAL A 246 -19.71 -2.23 -36.55
C VAL A 246 -19.40 -3.07 -37.79
N LEU A 247 -18.89 -2.45 -38.86
CA LEU A 247 -18.45 -3.17 -40.07
C LEU A 247 -17.32 -4.16 -39.76
N CYS A 248 -16.30 -3.75 -38.99
CA CYS A 248 -15.21 -4.63 -38.57
C CYS A 248 -15.73 -5.82 -37.75
N GLN A 249 -16.66 -5.58 -36.82
CA GLN A 249 -17.28 -6.65 -36.03
C GLN A 249 -18.07 -7.63 -36.91
N HIS A 250 -18.88 -7.11 -37.83
CA HIS A 250 -19.63 -7.93 -38.76
C HIS A 250 -18.71 -8.83 -39.59
N ASP A 251 -17.64 -8.26 -40.14
CA ASP A 251 -16.71 -8.97 -41.01
C ASP A 251 -15.87 -10.00 -40.25
N LEU A 252 -15.47 -9.70 -39.00
CA LEU A 252 -14.85 -10.67 -38.10
C LEU A 252 -15.79 -11.85 -37.84
N GLN A 253 -17.06 -11.60 -37.53
CA GLN A 253 -18.04 -12.66 -37.31
C GLN A 253 -18.26 -13.48 -38.58
N ARG A 254 -18.31 -12.83 -39.75
CA ARG A 254 -18.43 -13.50 -41.05
C ARG A 254 -17.24 -14.42 -41.31
N LEU A 255 -16.01 -13.99 -41.05
CA LEU A 255 -14.80 -14.80 -41.17
C LEU A 255 -14.80 -15.99 -40.19
N HIS A 256 -15.22 -15.77 -38.94
CA HIS A 256 -15.36 -16.85 -37.95
C HIS A 256 -16.41 -17.89 -38.38
N ARG A 257 -17.56 -17.46 -38.90
CA ARG A 257 -18.61 -18.36 -39.42
C ARG A 257 -18.11 -19.19 -40.61
N ARG A 258 -17.32 -18.58 -41.51
CA ARG A 258 -16.70 -19.29 -42.64
C ARG A 258 -15.72 -20.36 -42.18
N GLN A 259 -14.90 -20.07 -41.17
CA GLN A 259 -13.97 -21.05 -40.59
C GLN A 259 -14.68 -22.18 -39.82
N SER A 260 -15.81 -21.88 -39.17
CA SER A 260 -16.57 -22.86 -38.37
C SER A 260 -17.42 -23.83 -39.22
N GLY A 261 -17.60 -23.60 -40.52
CA GLY A 261 -18.35 -24.49 -41.42
C GLY A 261 -19.87 -24.51 -41.21
N ARG A 262 -20.40 -23.80 -40.20
CA ARG A 262 -21.83 -23.74 -39.85
C ARG A 262 -22.65 -22.75 -40.70
N GLY A 263 -22.03 -22.06 -41.67
CA GLY A 263 -22.64 -20.93 -42.39
C GLY A 263 -23.19 -21.22 -43.79
N ALA A 264 -23.09 -22.44 -44.32
CA ALA A 264 -23.40 -22.73 -45.73
C ALA A 264 -24.84 -22.38 -46.12
N ILE A 265 -25.82 -22.66 -45.26
CA ILE A 265 -27.25 -22.38 -45.51
C ILE A 265 -27.56 -20.86 -45.44
N HIS A 266 -26.77 -20.10 -44.66
CA HIS A 266 -26.96 -18.67 -44.50
C HIS A 266 -26.47 -17.87 -45.72
N ARG A 267 -25.55 -18.43 -46.53
CA ARG A 267 -24.98 -17.74 -47.71
C ARG A 267 -25.98 -17.55 -48.84
N ASP A 268 -26.83 -18.55 -49.08
CA ASP A 268 -27.86 -18.46 -50.13
C ASP A 268 -28.95 -17.45 -49.73
N VAL A 269 -29.27 -17.40 -48.43
CA VAL A 269 -30.17 -16.39 -47.87
C VAL A 269 -29.54 -14.99 -47.93
N GLU A 270 -28.25 -14.84 -47.58
CA GLU A 270 -27.52 -13.58 -47.73
C GLU A 270 -27.47 -13.11 -49.19
N ALA A 271 -27.24 -14.02 -50.15
CA ALA A 271 -27.24 -13.68 -51.58
C ALA A 271 -28.62 -13.19 -52.03
N SER A 272 -29.69 -13.88 -51.63
CA SER A 272 -31.06 -13.47 -51.94
C SER A 272 -31.47 -12.15 -51.28
N ILE A 273 -31.02 -11.91 -50.04
CA ILE A 273 -31.23 -10.62 -49.35
C ILE A 273 -30.47 -9.52 -50.07
N THR A 274 -29.21 -9.76 -50.46
CA THR A 274 -28.40 -8.77 -51.18
C THR A 274 -29.05 -8.40 -52.52
N GLU A 275 -29.53 -9.40 -53.28
CA GLU A 275 -30.26 -9.20 -54.52
C GLU A 275 -31.55 -8.38 -54.29
N MET A 276 -32.29 -8.68 -53.22
CA MET A 276 -33.50 -7.93 -52.87
C MET A 276 -33.22 -6.47 -52.45
N LEU A 277 -32.03 -6.20 -51.93
CA LEU A 277 -31.66 -4.88 -51.39
C LEU A 277 -30.87 -4.02 -52.39
N GLN A 278 -30.19 -4.61 -53.39
CA GLN A 278 -29.30 -3.84 -54.28
C GLN A 278 -30.06 -2.79 -55.12
N ASP A 279 -31.33 -3.06 -55.45
CA ASP A 279 -32.13 -2.23 -56.35
C ASP A 279 -33.03 -1.23 -55.59
N LYS A 280 -33.02 -1.24 -54.25
CA LYS A 280 -33.87 -0.36 -53.43
C LYS A 280 -33.18 0.97 -53.14
N SER A 281 -33.91 2.08 -53.29
CA SER A 281 -33.43 3.41 -52.94
C SER A 281 -33.44 3.65 -51.43
N SER A 282 -32.67 4.65 -50.95
CA SER A 282 -32.60 4.98 -49.52
C SER A 282 -33.97 5.29 -48.90
N VAL A 283 -34.88 5.89 -49.68
CA VAL A 283 -36.25 6.20 -49.25
C VAL A 283 -37.07 4.92 -49.08
N GLU A 284 -36.96 3.99 -50.02
CA GLU A 284 -37.67 2.70 -49.98
C GLU A 284 -37.15 1.77 -48.87
N LEU A 285 -35.92 1.97 -48.40
CA LEU A 285 -35.36 1.23 -47.26
C LEU A 285 -35.86 1.73 -45.90
N TYR A 286 -36.35 2.98 -45.80
CA TYR A 286 -36.95 3.52 -44.58
C TYR A 286 -38.45 3.22 -44.46
N GLU A 287 -39.11 2.85 -45.56
CA GLU A 287 -40.55 2.53 -45.60
C GLU A 287 -40.88 1.05 -45.37
N VAL A 288 -39.86 0.20 -45.14
CA VAL A 288 -39.99 -1.23 -44.79
C VAL A 288 -39.89 -1.41 -43.28
#